data_AF-A0A1Y2DA27-F1
#
_entry.id   AF-A0A1Y2DA27-F1
#
_cell.length_a   1.000
_cell.length_b   1.000
_cell.length_c   1.000
_cell.angle_alpha   90.00
_cell.angle_beta   90.00
_cell.angle_gamma   90.00
#
_symmetry.space_group_name_H-M   'P 1'
#
loop_
_entity.id
_entity.type
_entity.pdbx_description
1 polymer ?
#
loop_
_entity_poly.entity_id
_entity_poly.type
_entity_poly.pdbx_seq_one_letter_code
_entity_poly.pdbx_strand_id
1 'polypeptide(L)'
;MPRNLKVSDEETKQPPRKKEHWQIQKEALKEKFPEGWMPRKRLSPDAVEGIRALHTQFPEQYTTQSLAAQFEVSPEAIRRILRTKWTPRTEEEMERQARWFSRGKNIWAQMAALGKKPPRKWREEGVVREPHFNKKRGPRTEWPYVPRWHEQSSQRKLGEKLL
;
A
#
# COMPACT_ATOMS: atom_id res chain seq x y z
N MET A 1 25.08 62.62 19.23
CA MET A 1 24.69 61.42 18.47
C MET A 1 23.21 61.17 18.70
N PRO A 2 22.30 61.45 17.75
CA PRO A 2 20.89 61.14 17.93
C PRO A 2 20.67 59.62 17.83
N ARG A 3 19.80 59.14 18.71
CA ARG A 3 19.42 57.75 18.96
C ARG A 3 18.57 57.24 17.79
N ASN A 4 19.02 56.21 17.06
CA ASN A 4 18.23 55.55 16.01
C ASN A 4 16.92 55.03 16.61
N LEU A 5 15.80 55.67 16.26
CA LEU A 5 14.46 55.16 16.50
C LEU A 5 14.27 53.91 15.63
N LYS A 6 13.93 52.79 16.29
CA LYS A 6 13.34 51.64 15.61
C LYS A 6 12.01 52.10 15.02
N VAL A 7 11.97 52.26 13.70
CA VAL A 7 10.71 52.31 12.96
C VAL A 7 10.04 50.97 13.18
N SER A 8 9.00 50.97 14.00
CA SER A 8 8.08 49.85 14.17
C SER A 8 7.43 49.62 12.82
N ASP A 9 7.70 48.46 12.23
CA ASP A 9 6.91 47.90 11.13
C ASP A 9 5.49 47.65 11.65
N GLU A 10 4.68 48.72 11.67
CA GLU A 10 3.23 48.66 11.82
C GLU A 10 2.70 47.99 10.55
N GLU A 11 2.69 46.66 10.60
CA GLU A 11 2.01 45.80 9.66
C GLU A 11 0.57 46.30 9.48
N THR A 12 0.31 46.84 8.30
CA THR A 12 -1.02 47.18 7.80
C THR A 12 -1.89 45.92 7.78
N LYS A 13 -2.51 45.59 8.92
CA LYS A 13 -3.52 44.54 9.04
C LYS A 13 -4.77 44.99 8.30
N GLN A 14 -4.80 44.73 6.99
CA GLN A 14 -6.04 44.80 6.24
C GLN A 14 -7.09 43.92 6.91
N PRO A 15 -8.36 44.35 6.99
CA PRO A 15 -9.42 43.56 7.59
C PRO A 15 -9.50 42.19 6.89
N PRO A 16 -9.72 41.08 7.61
CA PRO A 16 -9.71 39.76 7.03
C PRO A 16 -10.75 39.70 5.91
N ARG A 17 -10.29 39.52 4.68
CA ARG A 17 -11.17 39.33 3.52
C ARG A 17 -12.11 38.17 3.83
N LYS A 18 -13.42 38.36 3.63
CA LYS A 18 -14.41 37.29 3.77
C LYS A 18 -13.95 36.13 2.89
N LYS A 19 -13.76 34.96 3.49
CA LYS A 19 -13.33 33.77 2.74
C LYS A 19 -14.40 33.41 1.71
N GLU A 20 -13.96 33.14 0.49
CA GLU A 20 -14.85 32.71 -0.58
C GLU A 20 -15.42 31.32 -0.27
N HIS A 21 -16.60 30.99 -0.79
CA HIS A 21 -17.28 29.72 -0.50
C HIS A 21 -16.41 28.48 -0.77
N TRP A 22 -15.59 28.51 -1.82
CA TRP A 22 -14.69 27.39 -2.14
C TRP A 22 -13.57 27.21 -1.11
N GLN A 23 -13.11 28.28 -0.46
CA GLN A 23 -12.10 28.21 0.60
C GLN A 23 -12.69 27.56 1.85
N ILE A 24 -13.91 27.97 2.23
CA ILE A 24 -14.65 27.40 3.35
C ILE A 24 -14.90 25.90 3.12
N GLN A 25 -15.35 25.51 1.91
CA GLN A 25 -15.55 24.10 1.58
C GLN A 25 -14.25 23.29 1.64
N LYS A 26 -13.13 23.86 1.16
CA LYS A 26 -11.82 23.19 1.19
C LYS A 26 -11.30 23.02 2.62
N GLU A 27 -11.47 24.03 3.47
CA GLU A 27 -11.15 23.97 4.89
C GLU A 27 -12.01 22.93 5.61
N ALA A 28 -13.33 22.96 5.39
CA ALA A 28 -14.25 21.97 5.96
C ALA A 28 -13.93 20.54 5.50
N LEU A 29 -13.49 20.33 4.26
CA LEU A 29 -13.04 19.01 3.79
C LEU A 29 -11.76 18.56 4.49
N LYS A 30 -10.80 19.47 4.71
CA LYS A 30 -9.56 19.16 5.43
C LYS A 30 -9.82 18.82 6.90
N GLU A 31 -10.79 19.50 7.51
CA GLU A 31 -11.22 19.23 8.89
C GLU A 31 -11.93 17.88 9.00
N LYS A 32 -12.87 17.58 8.09
CA LYS A 32 -13.59 16.30 8.08
C LYS A 32 -12.70 15.10 7.74
N PHE A 33 -11.70 15.31 6.88
CA PHE A 33 -10.82 14.25 6.37
C PHE A 33 -9.35 14.62 6.59
N PRO A 34 -8.81 14.44 7.82
CA PRO A 34 -7.44 14.82 8.14
C PRO A 34 -6.38 13.99 7.38
N GLU A 35 -6.66 12.71 7.10
CA GLU A 35 -5.82 11.87 6.21
C GLU A 35 -6.02 12.16 4.72
N GLY A 36 -6.95 13.07 4.39
CA GLY A 36 -7.32 13.40 3.02
C GLY A 36 -8.53 12.62 2.52
N TRP A 37 -9.09 13.09 1.41
CA TRP A 37 -10.24 12.47 0.77
C TRP A 37 -9.84 11.14 0.09
N MET A 38 -10.24 10.01 0.68
CA MET A 38 -10.01 8.66 0.16
C MET A 38 -11.34 8.00 -0.22
N PRO A 39 -11.77 8.10 -1.50
CA PRO A 39 -12.99 7.45 -1.94
C PRO A 39 -12.91 5.93 -1.74
N ARG A 40 -13.96 5.35 -1.15
CA ARG A 40 -13.98 3.94 -0.71
C ARG A 40 -14.00 2.94 -1.87
N LYS A 41 -14.62 3.30 -2.99
CA LYS A 41 -14.79 2.45 -4.18
C LYS A 41 -13.99 2.99 -5.38
N ARG A 42 -12.69 3.27 -5.21
CA ARG A 42 -11.84 3.63 -6.34
C ARG A 42 -11.47 2.39 -7.14
N LEU A 43 -11.71 2.42 -8.45
CA LEU A 43 -11.17 1.43 -9.37
C LEU A 43 -9.64 1.55 -9.43
N SER A 44 -8.96 0.40 -9.44
CA SER A 44 -7.52 0.36 -9.74
C SER A 44 -7.30 0.73 -11.22
N PRO A 45 -6.14 1.33 -11.56
CA PRO A 45 -5.80 1.63 -12.95
C PRO A 45 -5.97 0.41 -13.87
N ASP A 46 -5.49 -0.75 -13.44
CA ASP A 46 -5.60 -2.02 -14.18
C ASP A 46 -7.06 -2.45 -14.38
N ALA A 47 -7.95 -2.21 -13.41
CA ALA A 47 -9.37 -2.49 -13.57
C ALA A 47 -10.02 -1.57 -14.61
N VAL A 48 -9.61 -0.30 -14.68
CA VAL A 48 -10.06 0.65 -15.70
C VAL A 48 -9.63 0.17 -17.10
N GLU A 49 -8.40 -0.31 -17.25
CA GLU A 49 -7.93 -0.91 -18.51
C GLU A 49 -8.65 -2.20 -18.86
N GLY A 50 -8.91 -3.07 -17.88
CA GLY A 50 -9.71 -4.28 -18.05
C GLY A 50 -11.12 -3.99 -18.55
N ILE A 51 -11.79 -2.96 -18.00
CA ILE A 51 -13.10 -2.50 -18.49
C ILE A 51 -13.04 -2.09 -19.95
N ARG A 52 -12.02 -1.32 -20.35
CA ARG A 52 -11.83 -0.90 -21.75
C ARG A 52 -11.62 -2.12 -22.66
N ALA A 53 -10.73 -3.03 -22.27
CA ALA A 53 -10.43 -4.24 -23.05
C ALA A 53 -11.66 -5.12 -23.26
N LEU A 54 -12.46 -5.37 -22.20
CA LEU A 54 -13.68 -6.16 -22.28
C LEU A 54 -14.71 -5.54 -23.23
N HIS A 55 -14.94 -4.22 -23.10
CA HIS A 55 -15.91 -3.52 -23.95
C HIS A 55 -15.45 -3.46 -25.41
N THR A 56 -14.14 -3.35 -25.66
CA THR A 56 -13.59 -3.37 -27.03
C THR A 56 -13.73 -4.75 -27.68
N GLN A 57 -13.56 -5.84 -26.93
CA GLN A 57 -13.67 -7.20 -27.46
C GLN A 57 -15.11 -7.63 -27.69
N PHE A 58 -16.01 -7.37 -26.73
CA PHE A 58 -17.41 -7.80 -26.80
C PHE A 58 -18.36 -6.66 -26.41
N PRO A 59 -18.56 -5.66 -27.29
CA PRO A 59 -19.39 -4.49 -26.98
C PRO A 59 -20.87 -4.86 -26.75
N GLU A 60 -21.37 -5.89 -27.44
CA GLU A 60 -22.77 -6.36 -27.33
C GLU A 60 -23.06 -7.01 -25.97
N GLN A 61 -22.09 -7.73 -25.39
CA GLN A 61 -22.25 -8.44 -24.12
C GLN A 61 -21.89 -7.52 -22.93
N TYR A 62 -20.79 -6.79 -23.05
CA TYR A 62 -20.30 -5.87 -22.02
C TYR A 62 -20.82 -4.46 -22.26
N THR A 63 -22.14 -4.30 -22.22
CA THR A 63 -22.79 -2.98 -22.25
C THR A 63 -22.44 -2.15 -21.00
N THR A 64 -22.69 -0.84 -21.06
CA THR A 64 -22.43 0.05 -19.92
C THR A 64 -23.15 -0.37 -18.63
N GLN A 65 -24.34 -0.95 -18.75
CA GLN A 65 -25.13 -1.40 -17.59
C GLN A 65 -24.61 -2.72 -17.02
N SER A 66 -24.19 -3.68 -17.87
CA SER A 66 -23.64 -4.94 -17.39
C SER A 66 -22.29 -4.75 -16.70
N LEU A 67 -21.42 -3.89 -17.26
CA LEU A 67 -20.18 -3.52 -16.60
C LEU A 67 -20.41 -2.77 -15.29
N ALA A 68 -21.45 -1.93 -15.21
CA ALA A 68 -21.76 -1.16 -14.00
C ALA A 68 -22.17 -2.08 -12.85
N ALA A 69 -22.97 -3.11 -13.16
CA ALA A 69 -23.33 -4.15 -12.21
C ALA A 69 -22.10 -4.97 -11.76
N GLN A 70 -21.25 -5.40 -12.70
CA GLN A 70 -20.11 -6.26 -12.40
C GLN A 70 -19.05 -5.57 -11.53
N PHE A 71 -18.77 -4.30 -11.80
CA PHE A 71 -17.75 -3.53 -11.08
C PHE A 71 -18.32 -2.69 -9.92
N GLU A 72 -19.63 -2.82 -9.64
CA GLU A 72 -20.37 -2.03 -8.63
C GLU A 72 -20.13 -0.52 -8.69
N VAL A 73 -20.01 0.01 -9.91
CA VAL A 73 -19.81 1.44 -10.17
C VAL A 73 -21.00 2.01 -10.89
N SER A 74 -21.22 3.31 -10.72
CA SER A 74 -22.29 4.01 -11.44
C SER A 74 -22.07 3.86 -12.97
N PRO A 75 -23.15 3.65 -13.75
CA PRO A 75 -23.05 3.58 -15.21
C PRO A 75 -22.44 4.85 -15.82
N GLU A 76 -22.58 5.99 -15.14
CA GLU A 76 -21.94 7.24 -15.56
C GLU A 76 -20.41 7.22 -15.43
N ALA A 77 -19.88 6.54 -14.39
CA ALA A 77 -18.45 6.35 -14.26
C ALA A 77 -17.90 5.48 -15.40
N ILE A 78 -18.64 4.45 -15.80
CA ILE A 78 -18.27 3.60 -16.93
C ILE A 78 -18.28 4.37 -18.25
N ARG A 79 -19.31 5.18 -18.50
CA ARG A 79 -19.31 6.07 -19.67
C ARG A 79 -18.10 6.98 -19.71
N ARG A 80 -17.70 7.56 -18.56
CA ARG A 80 -16.49 8.39 -18.47
C ARG A 80 -15.24 7.59 -18.79
N ILE A 81 -15.09 6.38 -18.23
CA ILE A 81 -13.95 5.48 -18.51
C ILE A 81 -13.85 5.19 -20.00
N LEU A 82 -14.96 4.79 -20.63
CA LEU A 82 -15.01 4.45 -22.06
C LEU A 82 -14.81 5.67 -22.96
N ARG A 83 -15.22 6.87 -22.52
CA ARG A 83 -15.05 8.12 -23.28
C ARG A 83 -13.60 8.64 -23.25
N THR A 84 -12.91 8.47 -22.14
CA THR A 84 -11.53 8.96 -21.99
C THR A 84 -10.54 8.13 -22.80
N LYS A 85 -9.73 8.79 -23.64
CA LYS A 85 -8.71 8.16 -24.48
C LYS A 85 -7.31 8.16 -23.88
N TRP A 86 -7.14 8.76 -22.70
CA TRP A 86 -5.83 8.82 -22.07
C TRP A 86 -5.36 7.41 -21.69
N THR A 87 -4.18 7.06 -22.19
CA THR A 87 -3.43 5.85 -21.88
C THR A 87 -1.98 6.26 -21.60
N PRO A 88 -1.38 5.75 -20.53
CA PRO A 88 0.04 5.98 -20.25
C PRO A 88 0.90 5.36 -21.35
N ARG A 89 2.04 5.97 -21.62
CA ARG A 89 3.05 5.33 -22.46
C ARG A 89 3.68 4.16 -21.70
N THR A 90 4.16 3.14 -22.41
CA THR A 90 4.82 1.97 -21.80
C THR A 90 5.98 2.36 -20.87
N GLU A 91 6.74 3.40 -21.23
CA GLU A 91 7.82 3.97 -20.42
C GLU A 91 7.30 4.64 -19.12
N GLU A 92 6.18 5.35 -19.19
CA GLU A 92 5.57 5.97 -18.01
C GLU A 92 4.96 4.92 -17.07
N GLU A 93 4.47 3.80 -17.62
CA GLU A 93 3.97 2.65 -16.86
C GLU A 93 5.10 2.01 -16.04
N MET A 94 6.24 1.72 -16.67
CA MET A 94 7.38 1.12 -15.98
C MET A 94 7.94 2.06 -14.90
N GLU A 95 8.01 3.37 -15.17
CA GLU A 95 8.44 4.35 -14.17
C GLU A 95 7.47 4.43 -13.00
N ARG A 96 6.16 4.34 -13.26
CA ARG A 96 5.14 4.29 -12.22
C ARG A 96 5.29 3.03 -11.37
N GLN A 97 5.45 1.87 -12.00
CA GLN A 97 5.67 0.60 -11.33
C GLN A 97 6.95 0.63 -10.48
N ALA A 98 8.04 1.18 -11.01
CA ALA A 98 9.29 1.37 -10.29
C ALA A 98 9.11 2.28 -9.07
N ARG A 99 8.41 3.42 -9.23
CA ARG A 99 8.10 4.33 -8.11
C ARG A 99 7.26 3.64 -7.03
N TRP A 100 6.23 2.90 -7.44
CA TRP A 100 5.39 2.12 -6.51
C TRP A 100 6.19 1.04 -5.78
N PHE A 101 7.06 0.35 -6.50
CA PHE A 101 7.92 -0.68 -5.94
C PHE A 101 8.90 -0.12 -4.92
N SER A 102 9.61 0.95 -5.27
CA SER A 102 10.51 1.68 -4.35
C SER A 102 9.76 2.21 -3.13
N ARG A 103 8.55 2.76 -3.31
CA ARG A 103 7.69 3.16 -2.20
C ARG A 103 7.34 1.98 -1.29
N GLY A 104 6.98 0.84 -1.87
CA GLY A 104 6.67 -0.38 -1.13
C GLY A 104 7.88 -0.89 -0.31
N LYS A 105 9.09 -0.85 -0.90
CA LYS A 105 10.34 -1.15 -0.18
C LYS A 105 10.53 -0.23 1.02
N ASN A 106 10.38 1.08 0.82
CA ASN A 106 10.57 2.08 1.88
C ASN A 106 9.57 1.93 3.02
N ILE A 107 8.28 1.75 2.70
CA ILE A 107 7.23 1.53 3.70
C ILE A 107 7.54 0.28 4.53
N TRP A 108 7.86 -0.83 3.87
CA TRP A 108 8.17 -2.07 4.59
C TRP A 108 9.50 -2.01 5.33
N ALA A 109 10.48 -1.23 4.88
CA ALA A 109 11.71 -0.98 5.61
C ALA A 109 11.45 -0.21 6.91
N GLN A 110 10.61 0.83 6.86
CA GLN A 110 10.16 1.54 8.06
C GLN A 110 9.39 0.61 9.01
N MET A 111 8.47 -0.19 8.49
CA MET A 111 7.71 -1.16 9.31
C MET A 111 8.63 -2.24 9.90
N ALA A 112 9.64 -2.69 9.17
CA ALA A 112 10.64 -3.63 9.65
C ALA A 112 11.47 -3.04 10.79
N ALA A 113 11.85 -1.77 10.69
CA ALA A 113 12.53 -1.03 11.75
C ALA A 113 11.66 -0.92 13.02
N LEU A 114 10.33 -0.79 12.85
CA LEU A 114 9.35 -0.85 13.94
C LEU A 114 9.09 -2.29 14.47
N GLY A 115 9.82 -3.29 13.97
CA GLY A 115 9.73 -4.68 14.43
C GLY A 115 8.65 -5.53 13.77
N LYS A 116 7.91 -5.02 12.77
CA LYS A 116 6.95 -5.83 11.99
C LYS A 116 7.71 -6.74 11.04
N LYS A 117 7.23 -7.97 10.82
CA LYS A 117 7.85 -8.93 9.88
C LYS A 117 7.41 -8.64 8.44
N PRO A 118 8.33 -8.33 7.50
CA PRO A 118 7.96 -8.08 6.10
C PRO A 118 7.45 -9.34 5.36
N PRO A 119 6.48 -9.20 4.44
CA PRO A 119 6.02 -10.24 3.53
C PRO A 119 7.15 -10.83 2.69
N ARG A 120 6.94 -12.05 2.18
CA ARG A 120 7.96 -12.79 1.39
C ARG A 120 8.48 -11.97 0.21
N LYS A 121 7.59 -11.31 -0.54
CA LYS A 121 7.94 -10.42 -1.67
C LYS A 121 9.01 -9.39 -1.29
N TRP A 122 8.92 -8.77 -0.11
CA TRP A 122 9.85 -7.73 0.32
C TRP A 122 11.12 -8.28 0.98
N ARG A 123 11.04 -9.48 1.57
CA ARG A 123 12.22 -10.18 2.12
C ARG A 123 13.17 -10.64 1.03
N GLU A 124 12.64 -11.11 -0.10
CA GLU A 124 13.44 -11.47 -1.28
C GLU A 124 14.20 -10.24 -1.82
N GLU A 125 13.59 -9.06 -1.72
CA GLU A 125 14.18 -7.76 -2.06
C GLU A 125 15.14 -7.18 -1.00
N GLY A 126 15.42 -7.92 0.07
CA GLY A 126 16.37 -7.52 1.12
C GLY A 126 15.77 -6.67 2.25
N VAL A 127 14.46 -6.41 2.25
CA VAL A 127 13.78 -5.71 3.35
C VAL A 127 13.50 -6.71 4.48
N VAL A 128 14.33 -6.70 5.53
CA VAL A 128 14.24 -7.65 6.64
C VAL A 128 14.30 -6.93 7.99
N ARG A 129 13.52 -7.41 8.96
CA ARG A 129 13.59 -6.95 10.37
C ARG A 129 14.95 -7.28 11.00
N GLU A 130 15.37 -8.54 10.89
CA GLU A 130 16.69 -9.01 11.34
C GLU A 130 17.29 -9.97 10.30
N PRO A 131 18.59 -9.91 10.00
CA PRO A 131 19.22 -10.68 8.92
C PRO A 131 18.98 -12.19 9.01
N HIS A 132 18.80 -12.73 10.21
CA HIS A 132 18.63 -14.16 10.43
C HIS A 132 17.25 -14.71 9.99
N PHE A 133 16.21 -13.87 9.90
CA PHE A 133 14.86 -14.28 9.50
C PHE A 133 14.73 -14.64 8.01
N ASN A 134 15.69 -14.22 7.17
CA ASN A 134 15.70 -14.53 5.75
C ASN A 134 16.69 -15.63 5.37
N LYS A 135 17.43 -16.17 6.36
CA LYS A 135 18.28 -17.34 6.13
C LYS A 135 17.39 -18.48 5.67
N LYS A 136 17.61 -18.97 4.45
CA LYS A 136 17.00 -20.23 4.00
C LYS A 136 17.41 -21.28 5.02
N ARG A 137 16.45 -21.83 5.74
CA ARG A 137 16.73 -22.99 6.59
C ARG A 137 17.21 -24.08 5.64
N GLY A 138 18.38 -24.65 5.93
CA GLY A 138 18.93 -25.75 5.15
C GLY A 138 17.88 -26.85 4.98
N PRO A 139 18.08 -27.73 3.99
CA PRO A 139 17.17 -28.85 3.81
C PRO A 139 17.08 -29.61 5.14
N ARG A 140 15.86 -29.93 5.57
CA ARG A 140 15.58 -30.67 6.83
C ARG A 140 15.96 -32.15 6.63
N THR A 141 17.17 -32.41 6.17
CA THR A 141 17.65 -33.71 5.71
C THR A 141 19.11 -33.88 6.11
N GLU A 142 19.41 -33.64 7.39
CA GLU A 142 20.52 -34.37 7.99
C GLU A 142 19.91 -35.65 8.55
N TRP A 143 20.23 -36.77 7.90
CA TRP A 143 19.92 -38.08 8.41
C TRP A 143 20.88 -38.41 9.57
N PRO A 144 20.39 -39.05 10.66
CA PRO A 144 19.06 -39.58 10.85
C PRO A 144 18.09 -38.57 11.49
N TYR A 145 16.82 -38.61 11.06
CA TYR A 145 15.73 -37.88 11.70
C TYR A 145 15.44 -38.48 13.08
N VAL A 146 15.75 -37.75 14.16
CA VAL A 146 15.31 -38.07 15.53
C VAL A 146 14.08 -37.21 15.89
N PRO A 147 12.88 -37.80 15.95
CA PRO A 147 11.72 -37.09 16.48
C PRO A 147 11.96 -36.73 17.95
N ARG A 148 11.65 -35.48 18.35
CA ARG A 148 11.81 -34.93 19.71
C ARG A 148 11.00 -35.67 20.81
N TRP A 149 10.32 -36.77 20.50
CA TRP A 149 9.39 -37.47 21.39
C TRP A 149 9.94 -38.76 22.02
N HIS A 150 11.24 -39.04 21.94
CA HIS A 150 11.77 -40.33 22.39
C HIS A 150 13.03 -40.22 23.24
N GLU A 151 12.94 -39.57 24.40
CA GLU A 151 14.09 -39.45 25.31
C GLU A 151 13.74 -39.68 26.79
N GLN A 152 12.75 -40.55 27.10
CA GLN A 152 12.46 -40.92 28.51
C GLN A 152 12.27 -42.41 28.82
N SER A 153 12.35 -43.34 27.85
CA SER A 153 12.10 -44.77 28.13
C SER A 153 13.32 -45.69 28.14
N SER A 154 14.52 -45.19 27.84
CA SER A 154 15.71 -46.06 27.71
C SER A 154 16.53 -46.22 29.00
N GLN A 155 16.32 -45.37 30.02
CA GLN A 155 17.04 -45.49 31.30
C GLN A 155 16.35 -46.39 32.33
N ARG A 156 15.11 -46.85 32.08
CA ARG A 156 14.37 -47.72 33.02
C ARG A 156 14.50 -49.23 32.75
N LYS A 157 15.21 -49.65 31.70
CA LYS A 157 15.35 -51.08 31.32
C LYS A 157 16.74 -51.70 31.56
N LEU A 158 17.59 -51.06 32.37
CA LEU A 158 18.86 -51.65 32.83
C LEU A 158 18.88 -51.98 34.34
N GLY A 159 17.72 -51.93 35.02
CA GLY A 159 17.62 -52.17 36.47
C GLY A 159 16.88 -53.44 36.91
N GLU A 160 16.31 -54.24 36.00
CA GLU A 160 15.45 -55.40 36.35
C GLU A 160 16.02 -56.75 35.90
N LYS A 161 17.35 -56.91 35.95
CA LYS A 161 18.01 -58.22 35.77
C LYS A 161 19.12 -58.43 36.80
N LEU A 162 18.78 -58.28 38.08
CA LEU A 162 19.54 -58.84 39.20
C LEU A 162 18.54 -59.16 40.31
N LEU A 163 17.96 -60.36 40.26
CA LEU A 163 17.47 -61.20 41.35
C LEU A 163 17.09 -62.56 40.77
#